data_AF-A0A7Z0DTB5-F1
#
_entry.id   AF-A0A7Z0DTB5-F1
#
_cell.length_a   1.000
_cell.length_b   1.000
_cell.length_c   1.000
_cell.angle_alpha   90.00
_cell.angle_beta   90.00
_cell.angle_gamma   90.00
#
_symmetry.space_group_name_H-M   'P 1'
#
loop_
_entity.id
_entity.type
_entity.pdbx_description
1 polymer ?
#
loop_
_entity_poly.entity_id
_entity_poly.type
_entity_poly.pdbx_seq_one_letter_code
_entity_poly.pdbx_strand_id
1 'polypeptide(L)'
;MPVNAFIQDYPHRLGGHCGSGAMRDLLHWHGLGWDGPPNEGLVFTLGGALGLSFLRSSELFPPLYLVGRGADFEIDLPTRLGGVVQVLTTDDPAEGWSWVRNELDAGRPSLIWGDIAELPYLRVQLQMSRHDIVVIGYDEDEQLAYVVDNDRAEVQKVPLDALARARSSTAFPQPTRHCTYRITWPPSLPAIEEAAAGAFIRCAGNMRDPSQHSIAGPATAAVGAEGLKAVALFADDIATWAELPDDELGLLLFSLGAFIEKAGTGGGLFRRLLADGCAEVARLTGDQATAEAATEAARCAQGWTEAARAAVKRDTHPRSRIDDVVLMASRLPELELRLVESLESAATSLAAADG
;
A
#
# COMPACT_ATOMS: atom_id res chain seq x y z
N MET A 1 -29.23 1.75 -27.41
CA MET A 1 -29.64 1.89 -26.00
C MET A 1 -28.45 2.48 -25.28
N PRO A 2 -28.62 3.44 -24.35
CA PRO A 2 -27.49 3.93 -23.59
C PRO A 2 -26.80 2.75 -22.91
N VAL A 3 -25.48 2.66 -23.07
CA VAL A 3 -24.69 1.59 -22.46
C VAL A 3 -24.32 2.10 -21.07
N ASN A 4 -25.11 1.69 -20.08
CA ASN A 4 -24.89 2.05 -18.69
C ASN A 4 -24.77 0.74 -17.89
N ALA A 5 -23.80 0.69 -16.99
CA ALA A 5 -23.63 -0.44 -16.08
C ALA A 5 -23.44 0.11 -14.66
N PHE A 6 -24.06 -0.52 -13.67
CA PHE A 6 -23.85 -0.18 -12.28
C PHE A 6 -24.02 -1.42 -11.40
N ILE A 7 -22.98 -1.75 -10.65
CA ILE A 7 -22.95 -2.86 -9.71
C ILE A 7 -23.61 -2.41 -8.42
N GLN A 8 -24.74 -3.05 -8.10
CA GLN A 8 -25.46 -2.84 -6.84
C GLN A 8 -24.78 -3.62 -5.70
N ASP A 9 -24.94 -3.12 -4.48
CA ASP A 9 -24.51 -3.79 -3.24
C ASP A 9 -23.02 -4.18 -3.20
N TYR A 10 -22.14 -3.44 -3.89
CA TYR A 10 -20.70 -3.62 -3.78
C TYR A 10 -20.24 -3.39 -2.32
N PRO A 11 -19.52 -4.33 -1.68
CA PRO A 11 -19.32 -4.35 -0.23
C PRO A 11 -18.20 -3.42 0.23
N HIS A 12 -18.27 -2.16 -0.19
CA HIS A 12 -17.24 -1.18 0.06
C HIS A 12 -17.15 -0.82 1.55
N ARG A 13 -15.91 -0.73 2.06
CA ARG A 13 -15.62 -0.18 3.39
C ARG A 13 -14.43 0.77 3.31
N LEU A 14 -14.33 1.70 4.26
CA LEU A 14 -13.11 2.51 4.42
C LEU A 14 -11.88 1.60 4.60
N GLY A 15 -10.74 2.05 4.07
CA GLY A 15 -9.47 1.33 4.13
C GLY A 15 -8.32 2.25 4.49
N GLY A 16 -7.34 1.71 5.23
CA GLY A 16 -6.13 2.43 5.60
C GLY A 16 -5.16 2.62 4.42
N HIS A 17 -5.26 1.77 3.40
CA HIS A 17 -4.47 1.83 2.17
C HIS A 17 -5.35 1.52 0.95
N CYS A 18 -5.13 2.24 -0.15
CA CYS A 18 -5.92 2.13 -1.38
C CYS A 18 -5.93 0.72 -1.96
N GLY A 19 -4.76 0.11 -2.19
CA GLY A 19 -4.68 -1.23 -2.76
C GLY A 19 -5.26 -2.32 -1.85
N SER A 20 -4.91 -2.37 -0.57
CA SER A 20 -5.41 -3.42 0.34
C SER A 20 -6.89 -3.26 0.67
N GLY A 21 -7.39 -2.02 0.80
CA GLY A 21 -8.81 -1.74 0.95
C GLY A 21 -9.61 -2.21 -0.27
N ALA A 22 -9.15 -1.87 -1.48
CA ALA A 22 -9.77 -2.29 -2.73
C ALA A 22 -9.76 -3.84 -2.88
N MET A 23 -8.61 -4.48 -2.64
CA MET A 23 -8.48 -5.94 -2.76
C MET A 23 -9.32 -6.70 -1.74
N ARG A 24 -9.48 -6.16 -0.53
CA ARG A 24 -10.38 -6.70 0.49
C ARG A 24 -11.83 -6.69 0.02
N ASP A 25 -12.27 -5.58 -0.57
CA ASP A 25 -13.64 -5.44 -1.06
C ASP A 25 -13.89 -6.31 -2.30
N LEU A 26 -12.88 -6.48 -3.17
CA LEU A 26 -12.91 -7.42 -4.29
C LEU A 26 -13.01 -8.89 -3.82
N LEU A 27 -12.21 -9.31 -2.85
CA LEU A 27 -12.31 -10.66 -2.29
C LEU A 27 -13.71 -10.92 -1.71
N HIS A 28 -14.27 -9.95 -0.99
CA HIS A 28 -15.65 -10.06 -0.48
C HIS A 28 -16.66 -10.14 -1.63
N TRP A 29 -16.55 -9.29 -2.66
CA TRP A 29 -17.42 -9.34 -3.83
C TRP A 29 -17.41 -10.71 -4.52
N HIS A 30 -16.25 -11.38 -4.56
CA HIS A 30 -16.10 -12.72 -5.11
C HIS A 30 -16.46 -13.84 -4.13
N GLY A 31 -16.96 -13.53 -2.93
CA GLY A 31 -17.32 -14.52 -1.91
C GLY A 31 -16.13 -15.28 -1.34
N LEU A 32 -14.92 -14.70 -1.42
CA LEU A 32 -13.68 -15.34 -1.00
C LEU A 32 -13.30 -14.91 0.42
N GLY A 33 -13.00 -15.91 1.25
CA GLY A 33 -12.53 -15.77 2.62
C GLY A 33 -12.43 -17.13 3.31
N TRP A 34 -11.90 -17.16 4.53
CA TRP A 34 -11.73 -18.40 5.30
C TRP A 34 -12.83 -18.55 6.35
N ASP A 35 -13.00 -17.53 7.19
CA ASP A 35 -14.02 -17.45 8.25
C ASP A 35 -14.94 -16.24 7.99
N GLY A 36 -15.43 -16.16 6.75
CA GLY A 36 -16.10 -14.98 6.20
C GLY A 36 -15.16 -14.00 5.49
N PRO A 37 -15.66 -12.82 5.08
CA PRO A 37 -14.88 -11.84 4.33
C PRO A 37 -13.64 -11.37 5.11
N PRO A 38 -12.45 -11.34 4.47
CA PRO A 38 -11.22 -10.96 5.16
C PRO A 38 -11.26 -9.50 5.63
N ASN A 39 -10.51 -9.22 6.70
CA ASN A 39 -10.20 -7.85 7.10
C ASN A 39 -9.04 -7.30 6.24
N GLU A 40 -8.82 -5.98 6.26
CA GLU A 40 -7.77 -5.34 5.45
C GLU A 40 -6.37 -5.80 5.84
N GLY A 41 -6.10 -5.99 7.14
CA GLY A 41 -4.80 -6.44 7.64
C GLY A 41 -4.42 -7.80 7.07
N LEU A 42 -5.35 -8.77 7.09
CA LEU A 42 -5.15 -10.09 6.51
C LEU A 42 -4.84 -10.00 5.02
N VAL A 43 -5.61 -9.20 4.28
CA VAL A 43 -5.41 -8.96 2.84
C VAL A 43 -4.02 -8.36 2.56
N PHE A 44 -3.60 -7.35 3.33
CA PHE A 44 -2.28 -6.76 3.21
C PHE A 44 -1.16 -7.78 3.50
N THR A 45 -1.27 -8.48 4.63
CA THR A 45 -0.30 -9.48 5.08
C THR A 45 -0.14 -10.59 4.07
N LEU A 46 -1.25 -11.16 3.58
CA LEU A 46 -1.22 -12.22 2.57
C LEU A 46 -0.73 -11.74 1.22
N GLY A 47 -0.61 -10.44 0.97
CA GLY A 47 0.06 -9.92 -0.22
C GLY A 47 1.58 -10.11 -0.18
N GLY A 48 2.18 -10.32 1.00
CA GLY A 48 3.63 -10.49 1.14
C GLY A 48 4.42 -9.23 0.79
N ALA A 49 3.78 -8.05 0.88
CA ALA A 49 4.29 -6.81 0.31
C ALA A 49 5.10 -5.96 1.30
N LEU A 50 5.39 -6.44 2.53
CA LEU A 50 6.28 -5.71 3.44
C LEU A 50 7.60 -5.41 2.73
N GLY A 51 8.04 -4.18 2.86
CA GLY A 51 9.29 -3.70 2.31
C GLY A 51 9.67 -2.37 2.95
N LEU A 52 10.74 -1.77 2.46
CA LEU A 52 11.02 -0.37 2.72
C LEU A 52 11.86 0.20 1.58
N SER A 53 11.52 1.38 1.10
CA SER A 53 12.37 2.16 0.22
C SER A 53 12.52 3.56 0.82
N PHE A 54 13.76 3.99 0.96
CA PHE A 54 14.11 5.34 1.41
C PHE A 54 14.98 5.98 0.35
N LEU A 55 14.56 7.15 -0.13
CA LEU A 55 15.27 7.92 -1.16
C LEU A 55 15.32 9.39 -0.75
N ARG A 56 16.48 10.02 -0.94
CA ARG A 56 16.63 11.48 -0.95
C ARG A 56 17.17 11.94 -2.29
N SER A 57 16.50 12.91 -2.88
CA SER A 57 16.91 13.52 -4.15
C SER A 57 16.33 14.93 -4.25
N SER A 58 17.12 15.87 -4.77
CA SER A 58 16.66 17.23 -5.09
C SER A 58 15.70 17.27 -6.28
N GLU A 59 15.57 16.17 -7.02
CA GLU A 59 14.59 16.03 -8.12
C GLU A 59 13.18 15.70 -7.61
N LEU A 60 13.05 15.30 -6.33
CA LEU A 60 11.77 15.04 -5.69
C LEU A 60 11.26 16.28 -4.97
N PHE A 61 9.93 16.44 -4.93
CA PHE A 61 9.29 17.43 -4.07
C PHE A 61 8.18 16.76 -3.24
N PRO A 62 8.34 16.64 -1.91
CA PRO A 62 9.52 17.01 -1.09
C PRO A 62 10.78 16.19 -1.48
N PRO A 63 12.01 16.60 -1.10
CA PRO A 63 13.26 15.93 -1.49
C PRO A 63 13.53 14.61 -0.73
N LEU A 64 12.46 13.89 -0.44
CA LEU A 64 12.37 12.67 0.34
C LEU A 64 11.24 11.80 -0.22
N TYR A 65 11.52 10.52 -0.41
CA TYR A 65 10.49 9.50 -0.59
C TYR A 65 10.72 8.35 0.39
N LEU A 66 9.68 8.01 1.13
CA LEU A 66 9.67 6.92 2.10
C LEU A 66 8.41 6.08 1.90
N VAL A 67 8.57 4.79 1.65
CA VAL A 67 7.44 3.86 1.48
C VAL A 67 7.75 2.52 2.15
N GLY A 68 6.74 1.95 2.82
CA GLY A 68 6.88 0.74 3.65
C GLY A 68 6.48 -0.57 2.99
N ARG A 69 6.38 -0.60 1.66
CA ARG A 69 5.95 -1.79 0.93
C ARG A 69 6.59 -1.88 -0.44
N GLY A 70 6.58 -3.09 -0.99
CA GLY A 70 6.97 -3.37 -2.38
C GLY A 70 5.91 -2.95 -3.40
N ALA A 71 6.31 -3.00 -4.67
CA ALA A 71 5.52 -2.51 -5.80
C ALA A 71 4.39 -3.44 -6.25
N ASP A 72 4.46 -4.75 -5.98
CA ASP A 72 3.69 -5.73 -6.77
C ASP A 72 2.53 -6.39 -6.01
N PHE A 73 2.03 -5.80 -4.93
CA PHE A 73 0.93 -6.38 -4.13
C PHE A 73 -0.31 -6.76 -4.95
N GLU A 74 -0.69 -5.89 -5.89
CA GLU A 74 -1.89 -6.07 -6.72
C GLU A 74 -1.73 -7.27 -7.69
N ILE A 75 -0.50 -7.77 -7.86
CA ILE A 75 -0.15 -8.97 -8.62
C ILE A 75 0.09 -10.16 -7.67
N ASP A 76 0.88 -9.94 -6.62
CA ASP A 76 1.34 -10.97 -5.70
C ASP A 76 0.18 -11.58 -4.92
N LEU A 77 -0.76 -10.75 -4.40
CA LEU A 77 -1.88 -11.23 -3.62
C LEU A 77 -2.76 -12.21 -4.42
N PRO A 78 -3.34 -11.85 -5.58
CA PRO A 78 -4.17 -12.81 -6.31
C PRO A 78 -3.39 -14.05 -6.74
N THR A 79 -2.15 -13.88 -7.20
CA THR A 79 -1.30 -15.02 -7.63
C THR A 79 -1.11 -16.02 -6.49
N ARG A 80 -0.81 -15.53 -5.28
CA ARG A 80 -0.64 -16.37 -4.09
C ARG A 80 -1.93 -17.06 -3.68
N LEU A 81 -3.06 -16.41 -3.89
CA LEU A 81 -4.37 -17.00 -3.62
C LEU A 81 -4.81 -17.98 -4.73
N GLY A 82 -4.00 -18.21 -5.78
CA GLY A 82 -4.32 -19.13 -6.88
C GLY A 82 -5.10 -18.48 -8.03
N GLY A 83 -5.21 -17.15 -8.03
CA GLY A 83 -5.77 -16.36 -9.13
C GLY A 83 -4.75 -16.06 -10.22
N VAL A 84 -5.24 -15.45 -11.31
CA VAL A 84 -4.44 -14.98 -12.44
C VAL A 84 -4.64 -13.48 -12.60
N VAL A 85 -3.54 -12.72 -12.70
CA VAL A 85 -3.57 -11.27 -12.88
C VAL A 85 -3.04 -10.90 -14.26
N GLN A 86 -3.77 -10.05 -14.97
CA GLN A 86 -3.31 -9.36 -16.16
C GLN A 86 -3.22 -7.86 -15.84
N VAL A 87 -2.03 -7.30 -15.95
CA VAL A 87 -1.80 -5.85 -15.81
C VAL A 87 -1.85 -5.25 -17.21
N LEU A 88 -2.95 -4.58 -17.53
CA LEU A 88 -3.18 -3.96 -18.83
C LEU A 88 -2.76 -2.50 -18.75
N THR A 89 -1.90 -2.05 -19.68
CA THR A 89 -1.48 -0.65 -19.78
C THR A 89 -1.50 -0.19 -21.23
N THR A 90 -1.91 1.04 -21.46
CA THR A 90 -1.96 1.69 -22.77
C THR A 90 -1.87 3.20 -22.62
N ASP A 91 -1.36 3.87 -23.65
CA ASP A 91 -1.39 5.34 -23.72
C ASP A 91 -2.62 5.83 -24.50
N ASP A 92 -3.48 4.93 -25.01
CA ASP A 92 -4.76 5.26 -25.66
C ASP A 92 -5.91 5.32 -24.64
N PRO A 93 -6.51 6.50 -24.39
CA PRO A 93 -7.60 6.64 -23.44
C PRO A 93 -8.85 5.83 -23.80
N ALA A 94 -9.17 5.69 -25.10
CA ALA A 94 -10.35 4.97 -25.55
C ALA A 94 -10.18 3.46 -25.35
N GLU A 95 -8.98 2.94 -25.63
CA GLU A 95 -8.65 1.54 -25.36
C GLU A 95 -8.70 1.26 -23.86
N GLY A 96 -8.02 2.10 -23.05
CA GLY A 96 -7.99 1.95 -21.60
C GLY A 96 -9.39 2.00 -20.97
N TRP A 97 -10.27 2.88 -21.44
CA TRP A 97 -11.66 2.94 -21.00
C TRP A 97 -12.48 1.73 -21.46
N SER A 98 -12.22 1.20 -22.66
CA SER A 98 -12.91 0.01 -23.16
C SER A 98 -12.71 -1.21 -22.26
N TRP A 99 -11.52 -1.37 -21.67
CA TRP A 99 -11.27 -2.48 -20.74
C TRP A 99 -12.11 -2.38 -19.48
N VAL A 100 -12.25 -1.17 -18.92
CA VAL A 100 -13.08 -0.92 -17.73
C VAL A 100 -14.55 -1.19 -18.03
N ARG A 101 -15.07 -0.64 -19.14
CA ARG A 101 -16.47 -0.90 -19.56
C ARG A 101 -16.75 -2.38 -19.75
N ASN A 102 -15.85 -3.11 -20.41
CA ASN A 102 -16.03 -4.54 -20.64
C ASN A 102 -16.11 -5.36 -19.34
N GLU A 103 -15.41 -4.96 -18.28
CA GLU A 103 -15.55 -5.59 -16.96
C GLU A 103 -16.92 -5.27 -16.34
N LEU A 104 -17.31 -3.99 -16.36
CA LEU A 104 -18.55 -3.50 -15.77
C LEU A 104 -19.80 -4.06 -16.47
N ASP A 105 -19.81 -4.12 -17.80
CA ASP A 105 -20.88 -4.70 -18.61
C ASP A 105 -21.05 -6.21 -18.33
N ALA A 106 -19.97 -6.85 -17.88
CA ALA A 106 -19.98 -8.25 -17.46
C ALA A 106 -20.20 -8.42 -15.94
N GLY A 107 -20.61 -7.35 -15.25
CA GLY A 107 -20.95 -7.36 -13.82
C GLY A 107 -19.74 -7.47 -12.88
N ARG A 108 -18.54 -7.11 -13.34
CA ARG A 108 -17.31 -7.18 -12.54
C ARG A 108 -16.77 -5.78 -12.22
N PRO A 109 -16.50 -5.47 -10.94
CA PRO A 109 -15.87 -4.22 -10.55
C PRO A 109 -14.44 -4.17 -11.07
N SER A 110 -13.98 -2.99 -11.49
CA SER A 110 -12.69 -2.84 -12.17
C SER A 110 -11.67 -2.11 -11.29
N LEU A 111 -10.58 -2.78 -10.92
CA LEU A 111 -9.45 -2.20 -10.19
C LEU A 111 -8.50 -1.49 -11.16
N ILE A 112 -8.23 -0.21 -10.88
CA ILE A 112 -7.48 0.65 -11.79
C ILE A 112 -6.55 1.59 -11.01
N TRP A 113 -5.54 2.13 -11.70
CA TRP A 113 -4.77 3.26 -11.18
C TRP A 113 -5.33 4.60 -11.62
N GLY A 114 -5.21 5.58 -10.72
CA GLY A 114 -5.31 6.99 -11.04
C GLY A 114 -4.28 7.82 -10.28
N ASP A 115 -4.09 9.05 -10.73
CA ASP A 115 -3.40 10.08 -9.97
C ASP A 115 -4.36 10.76 -9.00
N ILE A 116 -4.00 10.79 -7.71
CA ILE A 116 -4.82 11.41 -6.65
C ILE A 116 -5.13 12.88 -6.90
N ALA A 117 -4.23 13.62 -7.59
CA ALA A 117 -4.40 15.04 -7.83
C ALA A 117 -5.49 15.36 -8.87
N GLU A 118 -5.81 14.39 -9.74
CA GLU A 118 -6.83 14.54 -10.80
C GLU A 118 -8.22 14.04 -10.36
N LEU A 119 -8.30 13.37 -9.20
CA LEU A 119 -9.56 12.86 -8.65
C LEU A 119 -10.30 14.00 -7.91
N PRO A 120 -11.46 14.46 -8.41
CA PRO A 120 -12.07 15.73 -7.96
C PRO A 120 -12.58 15.71 -6.52
N TYR A 121 -12.73 14.53 -5.93
CA TYR A 121 -13.17 14.34 -4.54
C TYR A 121 -11.98 14.30 -3.55
N LEU A 122 -10.74 14.16 -4.03
CA LEU A 122 -9.52 14.22 -3.21
C LEU A 122 -8.91 15.62 -3.31
N ARG A 123 -9.04 16.42 -2.24
CA ARG A 123 -8.44 17.75 -2.18
C ARG A 123 -7.00 17.66 -1.64
N VAL A 124 -6.13 17.03 -2.41
CA VAL A 124 -4.74 16.75 -2.01
C VAL A 124 -3.76 17.74 -2.64
N GLN A 125 -2.66 17.99 -1.94
CA GLN A 125 -1.53 18.79 -2.45
C GLN A 125 -0.38 17.93 -2.98
N LEU A 126 -0.33 16.66 -2.57
CA LEU A 126 0.65 15.69 -3.06
C LEU A 126 0.13 15.09 -4.37
N GLN A 127 0.98 15.03 -5.38
CA GLN A 127 0.70 14.29 -6.61
C GLN A 127 1.30 12.89 -6.50
N MET A 128 0.50 11.86 -6.80
CA MET A 128 0.91 10.47 -6.68
C MET A 128 0.12 9.63 -7.68
N SER A 129 0.84 9.08 -8.66
CA SER A 129 0.27 8.41 -9.83
C SER A 129 -0.06 6.92 -9.64
N ARG A 130 0.11 6.37 -8.44
CA ARG A 130 -0.18 4.96 -8.10
C ARG A 130 -1.24 4.86 -7.01
N HIS A 131 -2.43 5.38 -7.28
CA HIS A 131 -3.56 5.24 -6.37
C HIS A 131 -4.58 4.25 -6.92
N ASP A 132 -4.81 3.18 -6.17
CA ASP A 132 -5.79 2.15 -6.53
C ASP A 132 -7.20 2.62 -6.20
N ILE A 133 -8.06 2.61 -7.21
CA ILE A 133 -9.50 2.85 -7.07
C ILE A 133 -10.27 1.75 -7.79
N VAL A 134 -11.53 1.54 -7.38
CA VAL A 134 -12.40 0.56 -8.01
C VAL A 134 -13.56 1.29 -8.70
N VAL A 135 -13.72 1.05 -10.00
CA VAL A 135 -14.90 1.51 -10.74
C VAL A 135 -15.98 0.44 -10.63
N ILE A 136 -17.18 0.84 -10.24
CA ILE A 136 -18.34 -0.06 -10.06
C ILE A 136 -19.48 0.26 -11.02
N GLY A 137 -19.35 1.30 -11.84
CA GLY A 137 -20.34 1.62 -12.86
C GLY A 137 -19.97 2.83 -13.69
N TYR A 138 -20.77 3.11 -14.71
CA TYR A 138 -20.68 4.29 -15.55
C TYR A 138 -22.04 4.64 -16.16
N ASP A 139 -22.19 5.92 -16.51
CA ASP A 139 -23.29 6.47 -17.25
C ASP A 139 -22.74 7.30 -18.42
N GLU A 140 -22.95 6.84 -19.65
CA GLU A 140 -22.47 7.55 -20.84
C GLU A 140 -23.29 8.80 -21.15
N ASP A 141 -24.57 8.82 -20.81
CA ASP A 141 -25.41 9.99 -21.07
C ASP A 141 -25.03 11.14 -20.13
N GLU A 142 -24.76 10.83 -18.85
CA GLU A 142 -24.29 11.80 -17.86
C GLU A 142 -22.78 12.06 -17.90
N GLN A 143 -22.01 11.28 -18.67
CA GLN A 143 -20.54 11.32 -18.74
C GLN A 143 -19.88 11.13 -17.36
N LEU A 144 -20.35 10.12 -16.61
CA LEU A 144 -19.89 9.82 -15.25
C LEU A 144 -19.39 8.38 -15.12
N ALA A 145 -18.38 8.19 -14.28
CA ALA A 145 -18.01 6.93 -13.66
C ALA A 145 -18.39 6.94 -12.17
N TYR A 146 -18.73 5.76 -11.65
CA TYR A 146 -19.00 5.53 -10.24
C TYR A 146 -17.81 4.81 -9.62
N VAL A 147 -17.11 5.50 -8.72
CA VAL A 147 -15.83 5.08 -8.15
C VAL A 147 -15.96 4.89 -6.65
N VAL A 148 -15.38 3.83 -6.12
CA VAL A 148 -15.15 3.66 -4.68
C VAL A 148 -13.67 3.76 -4.39
N ASP A 149 -13.36 4.32 -3.23
CA ASP A 149 -12.02 4.74 -2.84
C ASP A 149 -11.85 4.51 -1.34
N ASN A 150 -10.66 4.10 -0.89
CA ASN A 150 -10.42 3.73 0.50
C ASN A 150 -10.68 4.87 1.50
N ASP A 151 -10.54 6.14 1.06
CA ASP A 151 -10.68 7.33 1.91
C ASP A 151 -12.11 7.92 1.91
N ARG A 152 -13.07 7.31 1.21
CA ARG A 152 -14.46 7.79 1.12
C ARG A 152 -15.44 6.67 1.37
N ALA A 153 -16.37 6.84 2.32
CA ALA A 153 -17.34 5.79 2.62
C ALA A 153 -18.39 5.65 1.51
N GLU A 154 -18.70 6.75 0.82
CA GLU A 154 -19.70 6.82 -0.23
C GLU A 154 -19.09 6.58 -1.62
N VAL A 155 -19.92 6.05 -2.53
CA VAL A 155 -19.59 6.00 -3.96
C VAL A 155 -19.46 7.42 -4.51
N GLN A 156 -18.35 7.69 -5.17
CA GLN A 156 -18.04 8.98 -5.79
C GLN A 156 -18.48 9.00 -7.24
N LYS A 157 -19.07 10.12 -7.67
CA LYS A 157 -19.35 10.39 -9.09
C LYS A 157 -18.18 11.15 -9.68
N VAL A 158 -17.52 10.57 -10.67
CA VAL A 158 -16.32 11.14 -11.30
C VAL A 158 -16.61 11.40 -12.78
N PRO A 159 -16.48 12.64 -13.27
CA PRO A 159 -16.54 12.93 -14.71
C PRO A 159 -15.56 12.08 -15.51
N LEU A 160 -15.99 11.52 -16.65
CA LEU A 160 -15.15 10.63 -17.46
C LEU A 160 -13.87 11.30 -17.96
N ASP A 161 -13.90 12.61 -18.22
CA ASP A 161 -12.72 13.39 -18.61
C ASP A 161 -11.72 13.51 -17.45
N ALA A 162 -12.19 13.70 -16.22
CA ALA A 162 -11.35 13.73 -15.03
C ALA A 162 -10.74 12.36 -14.75
N LEU A 163 -11.52 11.28 -14.88
CA LEU A 163 -11.01 9.92 -14.76
C LEU A 163 -9.97 9.60 -15.84
N ALA A 164 -10.17 10.07 -17.08
CA ALA A 164 -9.21 9.91 -18.15
C ALA A 164 -7.88 10.60 -17.84
N ARG A 165 -7.91 11.85 -17.35
CA ARG A 165 -6.70 12.58 -16.91
C ARG A 165 -5.98 11.88 -15.76
N ALA A 166 -6.72 11.45 -14.74
CA ALA A 166 -6.17 10.69 -13.62
C ALA A 166 -5.45 9.42 -14.12
N ARG A 167 -6.03 8.75 -15.11
CA ARG A 167 -5.49 7.52 -15.71
C ARG A 167 -4.39 7.75 -16.74
N SER A 168 -4.11 8.98 -17.17
CA SER A 168 -3.05 9.32 -18.15
C SER A 168 -1.87 10.09 -17.54
N SER A 169 -1.79 10.18 -16.22
CA SER A 169 -0.73 10.92 -15.53
C SER A 169 0.66 10.32 -15.79
N THR A 170 1.64 11.19 -16.01
CA THR A 170 3.07 10.86 -16.11
C THR A 170 3.84 11.21 -14.84
N ALA A 171 3.14 11.48 -13.75
CA ALA A 171 3.74 11.92 -12.51
C ALA A 171 4.47 10.80 -11.76
N PHE A 172 5.15 11.18 -10.68
CA PHE A 172 5.83 10.27 -9.77
C PHE A 172 4.82 9.37 -9.02
N PRO A 173 5.15 8.10 -8.72
CA PRO A 173 6.44 7.44 -9.00
C PRO A 173 6.62 6.88 -10.42
N GLN A 174 5.52 6.66 -11.15
CA GLN A 174 5.59 6.15 -12.52
C GLN A 174 4.32 6.51 -13.31
N PRO A 175 4.39 6.58 -14.65
CA PRO A 175 3.20 6.85 -15.46
C PRO A 175 2.09 5.81 -15.24
N THR A 176 0.85 6.27 -15.12
CA THR A 176 -0.33 5.41 -14.91
C THR A 176 -0.66 4.56 -16.14
N ARG A 177 -0.47 5.10 -17.35
CA ARG A 177 -0.72 4.44 -18.65
C ARG A 177 -2.04 3.66 -18.69
N HIS A 178 -3.13 4.30 -18.27
CA HIS A 178 -4.47 3.73 -18.15
C HIS A 178 -4.51 2.33 -17.51
N CYS A 179 -3.65 2.09 -16.52
CA CYS A 179 -3.47 0.79 -15.89
C CYS A 179 -4.79 0.22 -15.37
N THR A 180 -5.06 -1.03 -15.72
CA THR A 180 -6.21 -1.80 -15.27
C THR A 180 -5.76 -3.20 -14.87
N TYR A 181 -6.10 -3.59 -13.64
CA TYR A 181 -5.85 -4.93 -13.13
C TYR A 181 -7.05 -5.80 -13.44
N ARG A 182 -6.89 -6.72 -14.40
CA ARG A 182 -7.88 -7.77 -14.65
C ARG A 182 -7.48 -9.00 -13.87
N ILE A 183 -8.26 -9.30 -12.84
CA ILE A 183 -8.00 -10.41 -11.92
C ILE A 183 -9.05 -11.49 -12.14
N THR A 184 -8.58 -12.68 -12.48
CA THR A 184 -9.40 -13.90 -12.44
C THR A 184 -9.15 -14.58 -11.11
N TRP A 185 -10.10 -14.45 -10.20
CA TRP A 185 -10.05 -15.07 -8.88
C TRP A 185 -10.30 -16.59 -8.94
N PRO A 186 -9.71 -17.37 -8.04
CA PRO A 186 -9.96 -18.81 -7.97
C PRO A 186 -11.38 -19.10 -7.47
N PRO A 187 -11.92 -20.31 -7.73
CA PRO A 187 -13.21 -20.73 -7.18
C PRO A 187 -13.17 -20.98 -5.66
N SER A 188 -11.98 -21.20 -5.10
CA SER A 188 -11.75 -21.41 -3.66
C SER A 188 -10.34 -20.95 -3.29
N LEU A 189 -10.16 -20.46 -2.06
CA LEU A 189 -8.87 -20.06 -1.54
C LEU A 189 -8.03 -21.29 -1.10
N PRO A 190 -6.69 -21.19 -1.13
CA PRO A 190 -5.81 -22.18 -0.51
C PRO A 190 -5.97 -22.20 1.02
N ALA A 191 -5.34 -23.17 1.68
CA ALA A 191 -5.21 -23.19 3.13
C ALA A 191 -4.56 -21.88 3.62
N ILE A 192 -5.00 -21.38 4.78
CA ILE A 192 -4.50 -20.11 5.28
C ILE A 192 -3.03 -20.22 5.70
N GLU A 193 -2.64 -21.39 6.20
CA GLU A 193 -1.27 -21.76 6.58
C GLU A 193 -0.32 -21.64 5.38
N GLU A 194 -0.67 -22.28 4.26
CA GLU A 194 0.10 -22.23 3.00
C GLU A 194 0.26 -20.77 2.50
N ALA A 195 -0.86 -20.04 2.41
CA ALA A 195 -0.84 -18.66 1.92
C ALA A 195 -0.03 -17.74 2.84
N ALA A 196 -0.20 -17.86 4.15
CA ALA A 196 0.51 -17.04 5.13
C ALA A 196 2.00 -17.37 5.19
N ALA A 197 2.39 -18.65 5.17
CA ALA A 197 3.79 -19.06 5.14
C ALA A 197 4.53 -18.46 3.93
N GLY A 198 3.93 -18.57 2.73
CA GLY A 198 4.50 -17.98 1.51
C GLY A 198 4.56 -16.44 1.56
N ALA A 199 3.57 -15.79 2.18
CA ALA A 199 3.56 -14.34 2.35
C ALA A 199 4.63 -13.86 3.34
N PHE A 200 4.81 -14.55 4.47
CA PHE A 200 5.82 -14.22 5.48
C PHE A 200 7.24 -14.40 4.96
N ILE A 201 7.51 -15.49 4.22
CA ILE A 201 8.80 -15.69 3.53
C ILE A 201 9.09 -14.52 2.59
N ARG A 202 8.09 -14.10 1.81
CA ARG A 202 8.27 -12.96 0.89
C ARG A 202 8.53 -11.65 1.62
N CYS A 203 7.76 -11.35 2.68
CA CYS A 203 7.96 -10.17 3.51
C CYS A 203 9.40 -10.11 4.08
N ALA A 204 9.88 -11.23 4.65
CA ALA A 204 11.24 -11.33 5.18
C ALA A 204 12.29 -11.18 4.07
N GLY A 205 12.09 -11.86 2.94
CA GLY A 205 12.94 -11.79 1.76
C GLY A 205 13.08 -10.36 1.24
N ASN A 206 11.97 -9.64 1.04
CA ASN A 206 11.95 -8.26 0.60
C ASN A 206 12.72 -7.31 1.54
N MET A 207 12.72 -7.60 2.84
CA MET A 207 13.47 -6.80 3.82
C MET A 207 14.96 -7.15 3.87
N ARG A 208 15.34 -8.42 3.68
CA ARG A 208 16.76 -8.83 3.69
C ARG A 208 17.48 -8.57 2.38
N ASP A 209 16.84 -8.95 1.28
CA ASP A 209 17.38 -8.90 -0.08
C ASP A 209 16.32 -8.37 -1.05
N PRO A 210 16.03 -7.06 -1.01
CA PRO A 210 15.02 -6.43 -1.85
C PRO A 210 15.37 -6.61 -3.34
N SER A 211 14.36 -6.99 -4.13
CA SER A 211 14.49 -7.08 -5.58
C SER A 211 14.60 -5.68 -6.22
N GLN A 212 15.13 -5.58 -7.45
CA GLN A 212 15.28 -4.30 -8.16
C GLN A 212 13.96 -3.61 -8.57
N HIS A 213 12.79 -4.21 -8.31
CA HIS A 213 11.46 -3.69 -8.68
C HIS A 213 10.87 -2.80 -7.58
N SER A 214 11.59 -1.75 -7.19
CA SER A 214 11.08 -0.78 -6.22
C SER A 214 10.03 0.15 -6.84
N ILE A 215 9.11 0.63 -5.99
CA ILE A 215 8.10 1.62 -6.36
C ILE A 215 8.75 2.87 -6.95
N ALA A 216 9.92 3.24 -6.46
CA ALA A 216 10.78 4.26 -7.05
C ALA A 216 12.23 3.75 -7.00
N GLY A 217 12.80 3.42 -8.16
CA GLY A 217 14.15 2.88 -8.22
C GLY A 217 15.20 3.92 -7.80
N PRO A 218 16.24 3.52 -7.03
CA PRO A 218 17.32 4.43 -6.60
C PRO A 218 18.27 4.85 -7.73
N ALA A 219 18.07 4.37 -8.97
CA ALA A 219 18.97 4.60 -10.10
C ALA A 219 19.16 6.10 -10.46
N THR A 220 18.29 6.98 -9.97
CA THR A 220 18.39 8.44 -10.13
C THR A 220 18.49 9.20 -8.80
N ALA A 221 18.54 8.51 -7.65
CA ALA A 221 18.58 9.15 -6.34
C ALA A 221 20.04 9.37 -5.86
N ALA A 222 20.30 10.52 -5.23
CA ALA A 222 21.62 10.83 -4.65
C ALA A 222 21.95 9.93 -3.45
N VAL A 223 20.93 9.55 -2.68
CA VAL A 223 20.99 8.62 -1.55
C VAL A 223 19.75 7.74 -1.61
N GLY A 224 19.93 6.42 -1.62
CA GLY A 224 18.82 5.49 -1.68
C GLY A 224 19.19 4.07 -1.29
N ALA A 225 18.30 3.41 -0.55
CA ALA A 225 18.42 1.99 -0.23
C ALA A 225 17.03 1.37 -0.06
N GLU A 226 17.01 0.03 -0.01
CA GLU A 226 15.81 -0.76 0.21
C GLU A 226 15.98 -1.77 1.37
N GLY A 227 14.86 -2.27 1.88
CA GLY A 227 14.81 -3.26 2.97
C GLY A 227 15.44 -2.76 4.27
N LEU A 228 16.09 -3.66 5.02
CA LEU A 228 16.76 -3.34 6.28
C LEU A 228 17.91 -2.33 6.10
N LYS A 229 18.57 -2.33 4.93
CA LYS A 229 19.60 -1.32 4.61
C LYS A 229 19.00 0.08 4.53
N ALA A 230 17.78 0.21 4.01
CA ALA A 230 17.06 1.47 3.98
C ALA A 230 16.66 1.97 5.37
N VAL A 231 16.30 1.06 6.28
CA VAL A 231 15.99 1.42 7.67
C VAL A 231 17.23 2.00 8.35
N ALA A 232 18.38 1.35 8.19
CA ALA A 232 19.65 1.84 8.73
C ALA A 232 20.05 3.18 8.10
N LEU A 233 19.98 3.28 6.77
CA LEU A 233 20.28 4.51 6.04
C LEU A 233 19.38 5.66 6.45
N PHE A 234 18.08 5.41 6.64
CA PHE A 234 17.14 6.41 7.15
C PHE A 234 17.53 6.91 8.54
N ALA A 235 17.87 6.00 9.46
CA ALA A 235 18.26 6.34 10.82
C ALA A 235 19.58 7.14 10.88
N ASP A 236 20.54 6.82 10.01
CA ASP A 236 21.80 7.56 9.90
C ASP A 236 21.61 8.93 9.23
N ASP A 237 20.83 8.98 8.14
CA ASP A 237 20.60 10.20 7.37
C ASP A 237 19.82 11.25 8.18
N ILE A 238 18.79 10.84 8.92
CA ILE A 238 17.99 11.77 9.73
C ILE A 238 18.79 12.44 10.84
N ALA A 239 19.85 11.80 11.35
CA ALA A 239 20.77 12.39 12.31
C ALA A 239 21.53 13.60 11.74
N THR A 240 21.68 13.67 10.42
CA THR A 240 22.34 14.80 9.73
C THR A 240 21.40 16.00 9.51
N TRP A 241 20.09 15.82 9.65
CA TRP A 241 19.10 16.87 9.34
C TRP A 241 19.14 18.03 10.33
N ALA A 242 19.77 17.82 11.50
CA ALA A 242 20.00 18.86 12.50
C ALA A 242 20.88 20.01 11.99
N GLU A 243 21.55 19.87 10.84
CA GLU A 243 22.36 20.91 10.21
C GLU A 243 21.60 21.67 9.09
N LEU A 244 20.38 21.23 8.74
CA LEU A 244 19.61 21.85 7.66
C LEU A 244 19.00 23.20 8.08
N PRO A 245 18.73 24.10 7.12
CA PRO A 245 17.90 25.28 7.33
C PRO A 245 16.51 24.93 7.92
N ASP A 246 15.93 25.81 8.74
CA ASP A 246 14.70 25.51 9.49
C ASP A 246 13.48 25.25 8.59
N ASP A 247 13.41 25.89 7.43
CA ASP A 247 12.37 25.72 6.42
C ASP A 247 12.47 24.35 5.74
N GLU A 248 13.67 23.96 5.32
CA GLU A 248 13.92 22.63 4.74
C GLU A 248 13.68 21.52 5.77
N LEU A 249 14.18 21.68 6.98
CA LEU A 249 13.94 20.76 8.10
C LEU A 249 12.45 20.63 8.40
N GLY A 250 11.73 21.75 8.45
CA GLY A 250 10.29 21.77 8.67
C GLY A 250 9.52 20.99 7.61
N LEU A 251 9.88 21.16 6.33
CA LEU A 251 9.29 20.43 5.20
C LEU A 251 9.54 18.93 5.31
N LEU A 252 10.78 18.51 5.58
CA LEU A 252 11.16 17.10 5.68
C LEU A 252 10.48 16.40 6.85
N LEU A 253 10.43 17.03 8.03
CA LEU A 253 9.75 16.50 9.21
C LEU A 253 8.24 16.36 8.97
N PHE A 254 7.62 17.34 8.32
CA PHE A 254 6.21 17.24 7.95
C PHE A 254 5.95 16.09 6.98
N SER A 255 6.79 15.98 5.94
CA SER A 255 6.72 14.94 4.91
C SER A 255 6.89 13.55 5.52
N LEU A 256 7.82 13.39 6.46
CA LEU A 256 8.04 12.14 7.18
C LEU A 256 6.77 11.68 7.92
N GLY A 257 6.12 12.58 8.65
CA GLY A 257 4.86 12.25 9.33
C GLY A 257 3.73 11.88 8.36
N ALA A 258 3.68 12.52 7.19
CA ALA A 258 2.72 12.18 6.14
C ALA A 258 2.98 10.79 5.54
N PHE A 259 4.22 10.48 5.17
CA PHE A 259 4.60 9.17 4.62
C PHE A 259 4.35 8.02 5.58
N ILE A 260 4.58 8.22 6.89
CA ILE A 260 4.39 7.15 7.88
C ILE A 260 2.90 6.91 8.20
N GLU A 261 2.10 7.97 8.39
CA GLU A 261 0.74 7.84 8.94
C GLU A 261 -0.40 8.10 7.95
N LYS A 262 -0.20 8.88 6.89
CA LYS A 262 -1.30 9.47 6.10
C LYS A 262 -1.29 9.18 4.61
N ALA A 263 -0.16 8.74 4.05
CA ALA A 263 -0.02 8.47 2.62
C ALA A 263 -0.62 7.11 2.20
N GLY A 264 -1.80 6.77 2.72
CA GLY A 264 -2.44 5.47 2.47
C GLY A 264 -1.63 4.29 3.00
N THR A 265 -1.07 4.38 4.20
CA THR A 265 -0.21 3.32 4.77
C THR A 265 -0.89 2.46 5.82
N GLY A 266 -2.15 2.76 6.19
CA GLY A 266 -2.81 2.19 7.37
C GLY A 266 -2.15 2.55 8.72
N GLY A 267 -1.15 3.43 8.72
CA GLY A 267 -0.40 3.85 9.91
C GLY A 267 0.85 2.99 10.19
N GLY A 268 1.83 3.59 10.88
CA GLY A 268 3.10 2.92 11.19
C GLY A 268 3.83 2.40 9.96
N LEU A 269 3.72 3.09 8.81
CA LEU A 269 4.37 2.72 7.56
C LEU A 269 4.05 1.26 7.12
N PHE A 270 2.75 0.91 7.09
CA PHE A 270 2.18 -0.43 6.80
C PHE A 270 2.32 -1.49 7.88
N ARG A 271 3.13 -1.28 8.91
CA ARG A 271 3.35 -2.31 9.95
C ARG A 271 2.10 -2.53 10.80
N ARG A 272 1.19 -1.56 10.88
CA ARG A 272 -0.10 -1.73 11.58
C ARG A 272 -1.00 -2.73 10.86
N LEU A 273 -1.14 -2.59 9.54
CA LEU A 273 -1.86 -3.57 8.71
C LEU A 273 -1.23 -4.96 8.81
N LEU A 274 0.10 -5.03 8.78
CA LEU A 274 0.82 -6.30 8.97
C LEU A 274 0.51 -6.93 10.34
N ALA A 275 0.55 -6.15 11.41
CA ALA A 275 0.23 -6.62 12.76
C ALA A 275 -1.19 -7.17 12.87
N ASP A 276 -2.17 -6.44 12.33
CA ASP A 276 -3.57 -6.87 12.31
C ASP A 276 -3.75 -8.17 11.49
N GLY A 277 -3.07 -8.29 10.36
CA GLY A 277 -3.13 -9.50 9.55
C GLY A 277 -2.41 -10.70 10.17
N CYS A 278 -1.25 -10.51 10.78
CA CYS A 278 -0.58 -11.58 11.55
C CYS A 278 -1.47 -12.04 12.72
N ALA A 279 -2.12 -11.12 13.43
CA ALA A 279 -3.05 -11.48 14.50
C ALA A 279 -4.24 -12.30 13.98
N GLU A 280 -4.76 -11.96 12.80
CA GLU A 280 -5.84 -12.71 12.17
C GLU A 280 -5.39 -14.11 11.70
N VAL A 281 -4.19 -14.23 11.12
CA VAL A 281 -3.62 -15.55 10.80
C VAL A 281 -3.46 -16.39 12.06
N ALA A 282 -2.88 -15.83 13.14
CA ALA A 282 -2.73 -16.53 14.41
C ALA A 282 -4.08 -16.95 15.01
N ARG A 283 -5.15 -16.15 14.85
CA ARG A 283 -6.50 -16.52 15.27
C ARG A 283 -7.05 -17.71 14.48
N LEU A 284 -6.83 -17.72 13.16
CA LEU A 284 -7.34 -18.75 12.26
C LEU A 284 -6.59 -20.08 12.41
N THR A 285 -5.28 -20.04 12.65
CA THR A 285 -4.42 -21.23 12.70
C THR A 285 -4.12 -21.71 14.12
N GLY A 286 -4.23 -20.82 15.12
CA GLY A 286 -3.74 -21.08 16.48
C GLY A 286 -2.21 -21.07 16.61
N ASP A 287 -1.47 -20.64 15.58
CA ASP A 287 0.00 -20.68 15.57
C ASP A 287 0.62 -19.60 16.47
N GLN A 288 1.38 -20.05 17.47
CA GLN A 288 2.00 -19.17 18.47
C GLN A 288 3.12 -18.32 17.89
N ALA A 289 3.91 -18.84 16.94
CA ALA A 289 4.97 -18.07 16.29
C ALA A 289 4.39 -16.89 15.48
N THR A 290 3.24 -17.10 14.84
CA THR A 290 2.50 -16.04 14.15
C THR A 290 1.94 -15.00 15.14
N ALA A 291 1.49 -15.40 16.32
CA ALA A 291 1.08 -14.46 17.37
C ALA A 291 2.25 -13.58 17.87
N GLU A 292 3.45 -14.15 17.94
CA GLU A 292 4.68 -13.41 18.24
C GLU A 292 5.03 -12.43 17.11
N ALA A 293 4.92 -12.85 15.85
CA ALA A 293 5.12 -11.97 14.70
C ALA A 293 4.13 -10.79 14.69
N ALA A 294 2.87 -11.00 15.07
CA ALA A 294 1.89 -9.93 15.26
C ALA A 294 2.34 -8.92 16.33
N THR A 295 2.92 -9.41 17.43
CA THR A 295 3.42 -8.56 18.52
C THR A 295 4.63 -7.73 18.08
N GLU A 296 5.59 -8.34 17.37
CA GLU A 296 6.75 -7.61 16.86
C GLU A 296 6.34 -6.60 15.76
N ALA A 297 5.38 -6.95 14.89
CA ALA A 297 4.83 -6.03 13.90
C ALA A 297 4.15 -4.81 14.56
N ALA A 298 3.39 -5.03 15.64
CA ALA A 298 2.77 -3.95 16.40
C ALA A 298 3.83 -3.03 17.06
N ARG A 299 4.94 -3.59 17.56
CA ARG A 299 6.07 -2.80 18.10
C ARG A 299 6.75 -1.97 17.02
N CYS A 300 7.00 -2.54 15.83
CA CYS A 300 7.52 -1.77 14.70
C CYS A 300 6.56 -0.64 14.30
N ALA A 301 5.26 -0.94 14.18
CA ALA A 301 4.25 0.05 13.87
C ALA A 301 4.26 1.21 14.87
N GLN A 302 4.38 0.90 16.17
CA GLN A 302 4.49 1.89 17.23
C GLN A 302 5.77 2.72 17.12
N GLY A 303 6.93 2.11 16.85
CA GLY A 303 8.20 2.82 16.66
C GLY A 303 8.14 3.83 15.52
N TRP A 304 7.61 3.43 14.36
CA TRP A 304 7.38 4.36 13.24
C TRP A 304 6.38 5.47 13.61
N THR A 305 5.29 5.11 14.29
CA THR A 305 4.28 6.07 14.75
C THR A 305 4.88 7.11 15.72
N GLU A 306 5.78 6.69 16.61
CA GLU A 306 6.49 7.58 17.54
C GLU A 306 7.40 8.56 16.81
N ALA A 307 8.18 8.09 15.83
CA ALA A 307 9.01 8.95 14.99
C ALA A 307 8.16 9.97 14.21
N ALA A 308 7.04 9.53 13.62
CA ALA A 308 6.11 10.41 12.92
C ALA A 308 5.51 11.49 13.83
N ARG A 309 5.06 11.10 15.04
CA ARG A 309 4.49 12.02 16.03
C ARG A 309 5.51 13.04 16.51
N ALA A 310 6.75 12.63 16.74
CA ALA A 310 7.85 13.54 17.08
C ALA A 310 8.07 14.55 15.95
N ALA A 311 8.06 14.10 14.69
CA ALA A 311 8.29 14.94 13.52
C ALA A 311 7.21 16.00 13.30
N VAL A 312 5.94 15.69 13.59
CA VAL A 312 4.80 16.61 13.38
C VAL A 312 4.24 17.24 14.66
N LYS A 313 5.00 17.19 15.76
CA LYS A 313 4.59 17.78 17.04
C LYS A 313 4.26 19.27 16.87
N ARG A 314 3.00 19.63 17.12
CA ARG A 314 2.50 21.00 16.96
C ARG A 314 3.20 21.96 17.94
N ASP A 315 3.21 23.23 17.56
CA ASP A 315 3.66 24.35 18.39
C ASP A 315 5.10 24.19 18.93
N THR A 316 5.91 23.37 18.24
CA THR A 316 7.31 23.09 18.58
C THR A 316 8.20 23.44 17.38
N HIS A 317 9.26 24.19 17.64
CA HIS A 317 10.21 24.60 16.60
C HIS A 317 10.84 23.37 15.90
N PRO A 318 11.05 23.35 14.56
CA PRO A 318 11.68 22.22 13.86
C PRO A 318 12.96 21.71 14.53
N ARG A 319 13.84 22.62 14.96
CA ARG A 319 15.10 22.29 15.66
C ARG A 319 14.91 21.54 16.98
N SER A 320 13.81 21.75 17.68
CA SER A 320 13.53 21.00 18.93
C SER A 320 12.86 19.65 18.67
N ARG A 321 12.32 19.43 17.47
CA ARG A 321 11.70 18.16 17.07
C ARG A 321 12.73 17.15 16.57
N ILE A 322 13.80 17.61 15.92
CA ILE A 322 14.76 16.71 15.28
C ILE A 322 15.45 15.78 16.28
N ASP A 323 15.81 16.26 17.48
CA ASP A 323 16.44 15.41 18.51
C ASP A 323 15.54 14.25 18.94
N ASP A 324 14.25 14.52 19.17
CA ASP A 324 13.26 13.50 19.50
C ASP A 324 13.11 12.50 18.33
N VAL A 325 13.08 13.00 17.10
CA VAL A 325 12.93 12.15 15.90
C VAL A 325 14.14 11.24 15.70
N VAL A 326 15.36 11.76 15.88
CA VAL A 326 16.60 10.99 15.80
C VAL A 326 16.61 9.88 16.86
N LEU A 327 16.20 10.20 18.09
CA LEU A 327 16.09 9.21 19.16
C LEU A 327 15.08 8.10 18.84
N MET A 328 13.92 8.44 18.26
CA MET A 328 12.93 7.42 17.87
C MET A 328 13.41 6.60 16.67
N ALA A 329 14.00 7.27 15.66
CA ALA A 329 14.49 6.64 14.45
C ALA A 329 15.64 5.65 14.71
N SER A 330 16.51 5.93 15.69
CA SER A 330 17.64 5.06 16.02
C SER A 330 17.24 3.67 16.53
N ARG A 331 15.98 3.48 16.94
CA ARG A 331 15.43 2.20 17.43
C ARG A 331 14.86 1.34 16.30
N LEU A 332 14.55 1.94 15.15
CA LEU A 332 13.88 1.27 14.04
C LEU A 332 14.68 0.11 13.44
N PRO A 333 16.02 0.19 13.27
CA PRO A 333 16.78 -0.93 12.70
C PRO A 333 16.64 -2.23 13.51
N GLU A 334 16.68 -2.15 14.84
CA GLU A 334 16.51 -3.33 15.71
C GLU A 334 15.08 -3.86 15.68
N LEU A 335 14.08 -2.96 15.72
CA LEU A 335 12.68 -3.35 15.63
C LEU A 335 12.38 -4.09 14.33
N GLU A 336 12.80 -3.53 13.19
CA GLU A 336 12.59 -4.13 11.87
C GLU A 336 13.32 -5.48 11.72
N LEU A 337 14.54 -5.61 12.25
CA LEU A 337 15.25 -6.89 12.25
C LEU A 337 14.49 -7.96 13.03
N ARG A 338 13.99 -7.64 14.23
CA ARG A 338 13.18 -8.56 15.04
C ARG A 338 11.89 -8.97 14.35
N LEU A 339 11.22 -8.02 13.69
CA LEU A 339 10.04 -8.31 12.89
C LEU A 339 10.37 -9.30 11.77
N VAL A 340 11.45 -9.08 11.01
CA VAL A 340 11.89 -10.00 9.96
C VAL A 340 12.14 -11.41 10.50
N GLU A 341 12.89 -11.53 11.59
CA GLU A 341 13.18 -12.82 12.23
C GLU A 341 11.90 -13.52 12.73
N SER A 342 10.95 -12.76 13.29
CA SER A 342 9.66 -13.32 13.73
C SER A 342 8.80 -13.83 12.57
N LEU A 343 8.81 -13.16 11.42
CA LEU A 343 8.11 -13.60 10.20
C LEU A 343 8.73 -14.88 9.64
N GLU A 344 10.06 -15.01 9.65
CA GLU A 344 10.76 -16.24 9.25
C GLU A 344 10.40 -17.42 10.16
N SER A 345 10.33 -17.16 11.47
CA SER A 345 9.92 -18.18 12.44
C SER A 345 8.46 -18.58 12.27
N ALA A 346 7.55 -17.63 12.06
CA ALA A 346 6.14 -17.89 11.80
C ALA A 346 5.95 -18.70 10.52
N ALA A 347 6.65 -18.35 9.44
CA ALA A 347 6.58 -19.09 8.18
C ALA A 347 7.02 -20.55 8.33
N THR A 348 8.13 -20.76 9.06
CA THR A 348 8.64 -22.12 9.34
C THR A 348 7.63 -22.93 10.16
N SER A 349 6.99 -22.30 11.15
CA SER A 349 5.99 -22.95 12.00
C SER A 349 4.76 -23.39 11.20
N LEU A 350 4.21 -22.48 10.38
CA LEU A 350 3.05 -22.76 9.54
C LEU A 350 3.34 -23.87 8.50
N ALA A 351 4.50 -23.82 7.84
CA ALA A 351 4.87 -24.84 6.86
C ALA A 351 5.10 -26.23 7.48
N ALA A 352 5.44 -26.30 8.77
CA ALA A 352 5.60 -27.57 9.50
C ALA A 352 4.26 -28.17 9.97
N ALA A 353 3.19 -27.37 10.05
CA ALA A 353 1.86 -27.83 10.44
C ALA A 353 1.10 -28.52 9.28
N ASP A 354 1.51 -28.27 8.03
CA ASP A 354 0.93 -28.83 6.81
C ASP A 354 1.51 -30.21 6.40
N GLY A 355 2.46 -30.76 7.16
CA GLY A 355 3.15 -32.05 6.89
C GLY A 355 2.81 -33.17 7.86
#